data_AF-R0EZB1-F1
#
_entry.id   AF-R0EZB1-F1
#
_cell.length_a   1.000
_cell.length_b   1.000
_cell.length_c   1.000
_cell.angle_alpha   90.00
_cell.angle_beta   90.00
_cell.angle_gamma   90.00
#
_symmetry.space_group_name_H-M   'P 1'
#
loop_
_entity.id
_entity.type
_entity.pdbx_description
1 polymer ?
#
loop_
_entity_poly.entity_id
_entity_poly.type
_entity_poly.pdbx_seq_one_letter_code
_entity_poly.pdbx_strand_id
1 'polypeptide(L)'
;MSEIEKQKLQEDQEEESSGSITKTWPDIEEEFVIPEVLHSEGVKKLHMSIQSEWDYLQKSACQTAAGRALWKHVIHDPLAHLFAGETHLRNLHTKIQTDRLNNAREISGVILAVRTLWFDTRIQAALDSFESDASSQVVLLGAGMDARSYRLSCLNKSNVFEVDFQDVLETKTSLVQAAVNSRDELRMTAKSLVRVAIDIRDNDWFEQLKKSGFLPDINTVWVLEGILYYLSHTEAMQVLKLIAEKCAVTSTVLLADFMNKPSATLPNSVFHFYSDWPDQLLPSLGFSHVSLSQIGDPDANFGLLHDPLNLFNKLLLLPRTAQVHPDDGKPCCRLYLVEASGSPPQDKFIENQVSL
;
A
#
# COMPACT_ATOMS: atom_id res chain seq x y z
N MET A 1 30.43 13.47 -46.70
CA MET A 1 30.14 12.90 -45.37
C MET A 1 30.04 11.40 -45.52
N SER A 2 30.85 10.67 -44.74
CA SER A 2 30.88 9.20 -44.76
C SER A 2 29.58 8.62 -44.19
N GLU A 3 29.23 7.38 -44.54
CA GLU A 3 28.03 6.68 -44.03
C GLU A 3 27.99 6.64 -42.49
N ILE A 4 29.15 6.67 -41.83
CA ILE A 4 29.29 6.72 -40.37
C ILE A 4 28.80 8.05 -39.80
N GLU A 5 29.02 9.18 -40.49
CA GLU A 5 28.53 10.49 -40.05
C GLU A 5 27.01 10.62 -40.22
N LYS A 6 26.43 9.92 -41.19
CA LYS A 6 24.97 9.86 -41.37
C LYS A 6 24.30 9.01 -40.29
N GLN A 7 24.91 7.89 -39.90
CA GLN A 7 24.39 7.06 -38.79
C GLN A 7 24.43 7.79 -37.46
N LYS A 8 25.50 8.55 -37.18
CA LYS A 8 25.61 9.30 -35.92
C LYS A 8 24.60 10.45 -35.80
N LEU A 9 24.32 11.14 -36.92
CA LEU A 9 23.26 12.15 -36.99
C LEU A 9 21.84 11.55 -36.91
N GLN A 10 21.68 10.26 -37.22
CA GLN A 10 20.40 9.56 -37.14
C GLN A 10 20.15 9.02 -35.72
N GLU A 11 21.20 8.54 -35.04
CA GLU A 11 21.15 8.16 -33.62
C GLU A 11 20.92 9.38 -32.71
N ASP A 12 21.59 10.51 -32.99
CA ASP A 12 21.38 11.77 -32.23
C ASP A 12 19.96 12.36 -32.46
N GLN A 13 19.34 12.12 -33.62
CA GLN A 13 17.95 12.54 -33.89
C GLN A 13 16.90 11.56 -33.35
N GLU A 14 17.23 10.29 -33.16
CA GLU A 14 16.34 9.32 -32.51
C GLU A 14 16.33 9.51 -30.98
N GLU A 15 17.45 9.90 -30.35
CA GLU A 15 17.51 10.27 -28.92
C GLU A 15 16.76 11.58 -28.59
N GLU A 16 16.68 12.56 -29.49
CA GLU A 16 15.86 13.77 -29.30
C GLU A 16 14.35 13.53 -29.53
N SER A 17 13.96 12.38 -30.12
CA SER A 17 12.55 12.03 -30.38
C SER A 17 11.89 11.20 -29.28
N SER A 18 12.65 10.64 -28.33
CA SER A 18 12.10 10.07 -27.10
C SER A 18 11.76 11.19 -26.13
N GLY A 19 10.80 12.03 -26.50
CA GLY A 19 10.11 12.90 -25.57
C GLY A 19 9.61 12.03 -24.43
N SER A 20 10.23 12.16 -23.26
CA SER A 20 9.70 11.64 -22.01
C SER A 20 8.25 12.13 -21.92
N ILE A 21 7.30 11.25 -22.23
CA ILE A 21 5.90 11.48 -21.92
C ILE A 21 5.84 11.36 -20.39
N THR A 22 6.26 12.41 -19.69
CA THR A 22 5.77 12.67 -18.35
C THR A 22 4.26 12.72 -18.51
N LYS A 23 3.58 11.64 -18.15
CA LYS A 23 2.11 11.58 -18.15
C LYS A 23 1.67 12.64 -17.15
N THR A 24 1.36 13.83 -17.66
CA THR A 24 0.82 14.93 -16.87
C THR A 24 -0.57 14.52 -16.39
N TRP A 25 -0.94 15.05 -15.23
CA TRP A 25 -2.30 14.88 -14.73
C TRP A 25 -3.29 15.41 -15.77
N PRO A 26 -4.40 14.72 -16.08
CA PRO A 26 -5.39 15.20 -17.04
C PRO A 26 -5.82 16.65 -16.75
N ASP A 27 -6.07 17.41 -17.81
CA ASP A 27 -6.44 18.83 -17.73
C ASP A 27 -7.74 19.01 -16.94
N ILE A 28 -7.89 20.18 -16.29
CA ILE A 28 -9.07 20.49 -15.46
C ILE A 28 -10.37 20.40 -16.29
N GLU A 29 -10.26 20.64 -17.60
CA GLU A 29 -11.38 20.70 -18.54
C GLU A 29 -11.81 19.34 -19.09
N GLU A 30 -11.06 18.26 -18.85
CA GLU A 30 -11.48 16.92 -19.27
C GLU A 30 -12.68 16.43 -18.46
N GLU A 31 -13.74 16.00 -19.17
CA GLU A 31 -14.92 15.43 -18.53
C GLU A 31 -14.59 14.10 -17.85
N PHE A 32 -15.08 13.93 -16.61
CA PHE A 32 -14.88 12.69 -15.88
C PHE A 32 -15.79 11.58 -16.40
N VAL A 33 -15.24 10.73 -17.26
CA VAL A 33 -15.94 9.58 -17.80
C VAL A 33 -15.84 8.39 -16.85
N ILE A 34 -17.00 7.86 -16.45
CA ILE A 34 -17.09 6.62 -15.68
C ILE A 34 -16.76 5.43 -16.60
N PRO A 35 -15.85 4.52 -16.20
CA PRO A 35 -15.56 3.32 -16.97
C PRO A 35 -16.81 2.47 -17.25
N GLU A 36 -16.99 2.05 -18.50
CA GLU A 36 -18.17 1.29 -18.96
C GLU A 36 -18.46 0.03 -18.14
N VAL A 37 -17.43 -0.64 -17.62
CA VAL A 37 -17.58 -1.85 -16.78
C VAL A 37 -18.43 -1.58 -15.52
N LEU A 38 -18.39 -0.35 -14.98
CA LEU A 38 -19.21 0.06 -13.85
C LEU A 38 -20.69 0.23 -14.21
N HIS A 39 -21.04 0.31 -15.50
CA HIS A 39 -22.42 0.39 -15.94
C HIS A 39 -23.11 -0.97 -16.04
N SER A 40 -22.36 -2.07 -15.94
CA SER A 40 -22.94 -3.42 -15.96
C SER A 40 -23.82 -3.67 -14.73
N GLU A 41 -24.94 -4.37 -14.94
CA GLU A 41 -25.95 -4.59 -13.89
C GLU A 41 -25.38 -5.34 -12.67
N GLY A 42 -24.51 -6.33 -12.92
CA GLY A 42 -23.85 -7.08 -11.85
C GLY A 42 -22.95 -6.20 -10.99
N VAL A 43 -22.13 -5.35 -11.61
CA VAL A 43 -21.22 -4.44 -10.89
C VAL A 43 -21.99 -3.36 -10.14
N LYS A 44 -23.06 -2.81 -10.74
CA LYS A 44 -23.96 -1.86 -10.05
C LYS A 44 -24.57 -2.48 -8.80
N LYS A 45 -25.08 -3.71 -8.90
CA LYS A 45 -25.68 -4.41 -7.76
C LYS A 45 -24.67 -4.65 -6.63
N LEU A 46 -23.43 -5.03 -6.95
CA LEU A 46 -22.37 -5.17 -5.95
C LEU A 46 -22.10 -3.84 -5.24
N HIS A 47 -21.93 -2.75 -5.99
CA HIS A 47 -21.70 -1.42 -5.40
C HIS A 47 -22.90 -0.90 -4.60
N MET A 48 -24.13 -1.24 -4.99
CA MET A 48 -25.31 -0.95 -4.17
C MET A 48 -25.29 -1.68 -2.83
N SER A 49 -24.96 -2.98 -2.82
CA SER A 49 -24.80 -3.76 -1.58
C SER A 49 -23.70 -3.19 -0.70
N ILE A 50 -22.54 -2.82 -1.26
CA ILE A 50 -21.48 -2.10 -0.53
C ILE A 50 -22.06 -0.84 0.13
N GLN A 51 -22.84 -0.02 -0.58
CA GLN A 51 -23.38 1.21 0.00
C GLN A 51 -24.39 0.95 1.12
N SER A 52 -25.22 -0.08 1.02
CA SER A 52 -26.29 -0.36 2.00
C SER A 52 -25.85 -1.21 3.19
N GLU A 53 -24.92 -2.14 2.99
CA GLU A 53 -24.62 -3.21 3.96
C GLU A 53 -23.29 -2.99 4.68
N TRP A 54 -22.28 -2.44 4.02
CA TRP A 54 -20.96 -2.26 4.62
C TRP A 54 -20.91 -1.13 5.64
N ASP A 55 -20.13 -1.34 6.69
CA ASP A 55 -19.81 -0.30 7.66
C ASP A 55 -18.78 0.71 7.11
N TYR A 56 -18.39 1.67 7.94
CA TYR A 56 -17.40 2.69 7.54
C TYR A 56 -16.03 2.09 7.22
N LEU A 57 -15.56 1.12 8.03
CA LEU A 57 -14.25 0.50 7.86
C LEU A 57 -14.17 -0.20 6.51
N GLN A 58 -15.15 -1.04 6.19
CA GLN A 58 -15.21 -1.75 4.92
C GLN A 58 -15.32 -0.77 3.73
N LYS A 59 -16.15 0.27 3.83
CA LYS A 59 -16.28 1.31 2.79
C LYS A 59 -15.00 2.11 2.56
N SER A 60 -14.11 2.19 3.55
CA SER A 60 -12.81 2.86 3.39
C SER A 60 -11.94 2.17 2.33
N ALA A 61 -12.11 0.86 2.10
CA ALA A 61 -11.41 0.14 1.04
C ALA A 61 -11.76 0.68 -0.37
N CYS A 62 -13.02 1.00 -0.63
CA CYS A 62 -13.45 1.61 -1.91
C CYS A 62 -12.95 3.06 -2.04
N GLN A 63 -12.88 3.80 -0.93
CA GLN A 63 -12.33 5.16 -0.91
C GLN A 63 -10.84 5.18 -1.26
N THR A 64 -10.05 4.26 -0.70
CA THR A 64 -8.62 4.16 -1.01
C THR A 64 -8.39 3.69 -2.45
N ALA A 65 -9.22 2.77 -2.95
CA ALA A 65 -9.21 2.38 -4.36
C ALA A 65 -9.51 3.57 -5.30
N ALA A 66 -10.44 4.46 -4.93
CA ALA A 66 -10.70 5.68 -5.71
C ALA A 66 -9.45 6.58 -5.81
N GLY A 67 -8.68 6.68 -4.71
CA GLY A 67 -7.37 7.35 -4.69
C GLY A 67 -6.44 6.80 -5.75
N ARG A 68 -6.25 5.47 -5.77
CA ARG A 68 -5.39 4.81 -6.76
C ARG A 68 -5.89 4.97 -8.19
N ALA A 69 -7.21 4.93 -8.40
CA ALA A 69 -7.82 5.07 -9.71
C ALA A 69 -7.66 6.49 -10.29
N LEU A 70 -7.78 7.53 -9.46
CA LEU A 70 -7.71 8.92 -9.93
C LEU A 70 -6.27 9.45 -10.00
N TRP A 71 -5.34 8.86 -9.25
CA TRP A 71 -3.90 9.10 -9.37
C TRP A 71 -3.23 8.19 -10.42
N LYS A 72 -3.97 7.79 -11.47
CA LYS A 72 -3.53 6.83 -12.50
C LYS A 72 -2.29 7.21 -13.31
N HIS A 73 -1.90 8.49 -13.27
CA HIS A 73 -0.72 9.00 -13.95
C HIS A 73 0.57 8.53 -13.26
N VAL A 74 0.50 8.19 -11.95
CA VAL A 74 1.62 7.66 -11.16
C VAL A 74 1.37 6.25 -10.62
N ILE A 75 0.10 5.87 -10.38
CA ILE A 75 -0.27 4.51 -9.96
C ILE A 75 -0.89 3.75 -11.13
N HIS A 76 -0.35 2.58 -11.44
CA HIS A 76 -0.93 1.69 -12.42
C HIS A 76 -1.65 0.53 -11.74
N ASP A 77 -2.88 0.79 -11.29
CA ASP A 77 -3.80 -0.21 -10.73
C ASP A 77 -4.97 -0.44 -11.71
N PRO A 78 -4.98 -1.57 -12.45
CA PRO A 78 -6.00 -1.84 -13.46
C PRO A 78 -7.38 -2.11 -12.85
N LEU A 79 -7.46 -2.44 -11.56
CA LEU A 79 -8.70 -2.81 -10.86
C LEU A 79 -9.24 -1.69 -9.97
N ALA A 80 -8.41 -0.69 -9.63
CA ALA A 80 -8.77 0.38 -8.70
C ALA A 80 -10.10 1.08 -9.03
N HIS A 81 -10.36 1.39 -10.30
CA HIS A 81 -11.59 2.08 -10.70
C HIS A 81 -12.84 1.21 -10.47
N LEU A 82 -12.72 -0.09 -10.75
CA LEU A 82 -13.79 -1.06 -10.55
C LEU A 82 -14.06 -1.28 -9.06
N PHE A 83 -13.00 -1.40 -8.27
CA PHE A 83 -13.08 -1.52 -6.81
C PHE A 83 -13.62 -0.27 -6.13
N ALA A 84 -13.30 0.92 -6.64
CA ALA A 84 -13.77 2.18 -6.09
C ALA A 84 -15.28 2.36 -6.25
N GLY A 85 -15.83 1.99 -7.41
CA GLY A 85 -17.23 2.27 -7.74
C GLY A 85 -17.49 3.75 -8.04
N GLU A 86 -18.61 4.01 -8.70
CA GLU A 86 -18.97 5.35 -9.19
C GLU A 86 -19.04 6.39 -8.08
N THR A 87 -19.66 6.06 -6.93
CA THR A 87 -19.84 7.00 -5.82
C THR A 87 -18.50 7.52 -5.29
N HIS A 88 -17.55 6.63 -4.99
CA HIS A 88 -16.27 7.05 -4.42
C HIS A 88 -15.38 7.76 -5.45
N LEU A 89 -15.42 7.31 -6.71
CA LEU A 89 -14.75 7.98 -7.82
C LEU A 89 -15.23 9.42 -8.00
N ARG A 90 -16.55 9.64 -8.13
CA ARG A 90 -17.11 10.98 -8.27
C ARG A 90 -16.79 11.87 -7.07
N ASN A 91 -16.94 11.35 -5.86
CA ASN A 91 -16.65 12.10 -4.64
C ASN A 91 -15.20 12.58 -4.58
N LEU A 92 -14.23 11.71 -4.87
CA LEU A 92 -12.83 12.11 -4.85
C LEU A 92 -12.47 13.01 -6.05
N HIS A 93 -13.04 12.74 -7.23
CA HIS A 93 -12.84 13.57 -8.41
C HIS A 93 -13.29 15.02 -8.16
N THR A 94 -14.47 15.23 -7.60
CA THR A 94 -14.97 16.56 -7.24
C THR A 94 -14.03 17.27 -6.26
N LYS A 95 -13.47 16.55 -5.27
CA LYS A 95 -12.48 17.12 -4.34
C LYS A 95 -11.21 17.54 -5.06
N ILE A 96 -10.66 16.67 -5.91
CA ILE A 96 -9.47 16.98 -6.73
C ILE A 96 -9.71 18.22 -7.60
N GLN A 97 -10.85 18.32 -8.27
CA GLN A 97 -11.20 19.50 -9.07
C GLN A 97 -11.29 20.76 -8.20
N THR A 98 -11.94 20.66 -7.03
CA THR A 98 -12.06 21.78 -6.10
C THR A 98 -10.69 22.25 -5.61
N ASP A 99 -9.80 21.33 -5.26
CA ASP A 99 -8.43 21.63 -4.82
C ASP A 99 -7.64 22.33 -5.93
N ARG A 100 -7.74 21.86 -7.17
CA ARG A 100 -7.09 22.47 -8.33
C ARG A 100 -7.62 23.88 -8.60
N LEU A 101 -8.94 24.07 -8.62
CA LEU A 101 -9.57 25.39 -8.84
C LEU A 101 -9.18 26.41 -7.77
N ASN A 102 -9.00 25.95 -6.53
CA ASN A 102 -8.61 26.80 -5.41
C ASN A 102 -7.09 26.97 -5.26
N ASN A 103 -6.28 26.38 -6.16
CA ASN A 103 -4.82 26.33 -6.03
C ASN A 103 -4.39 25.82 -4.65
N ALA A 104 -5.02 24.74 -4.18
CA ALA A 104 -4.64 24.09 -2.94
C ALA A 104 -3.18 23.61 -3.01
N ARG A 105 -2.49 23.68 -1.87
CA ARG A 105 -1.08 23.26 -1.76
C ARG A 105 -0.90 21.75 -1.86
N GLU A 106 -1.97 21.01 -1.59
CA GLU A 106 -2.07 19.57 -1.71
C GLU A 106 -3.33 19.21 -2.49
N ILE A 107 -3.21 18.26 -3.40
CA ILE A 107 -4.34 17.71 -4.11
C ILE A 107 -4.86 16.48 -3.37
N SER A 108 -6.18 16.39 -3.20
CA SER A 108 -6.85 15.26 -2.56
C SER A 108 -6.38 13.92 -3.13
N GLY A 109 -6.04 12.99 -2.23
CA GLY A 109 -5.55 11.66 -2.56
C GLY A 109 -4.02 11.54 -2.69
N VAL A 110 -3.24 12.63 -2.61
CA VAL A 110 -1.76 12.56 -2.74
C VAL A 110 -1.13 11.63 -1.71
N ILE A 111 -1.66 11.63 -0.48
CA ILE A 111 -1.21 10.74 0.58
C ILE A 111 -1.42 9.25 0.22
N LEU A 112 -2.53 8.93 -0.45
CA LEU A 112 -2.81 7.57 -0.92
C LEU A 112 -1.88 7.19 -2.07
N ALA A 113 -1.53 8.16 -2.92
CA ALA A 113 -0.59 7.96 -4.01
C ALA A 113 0.81 7.62 -3.49
N VAL A 114 1.35 8.48 -2.63
CA VAL A 114 2.64 8.28 -1.96
C VAL A 114 2.65 6.96 -1.18
N ARG A 115 1.61 6.68 -0.39
CA ARG A 115 1.53 5.46 0.40
C ARG A 115 1.56 4.21 -0.49
N THR A 116 0.74 4.17 -1.54
CA THR A 116 0.69 3.03 -2.47
C THR A 116 2.06 2.78 -3.09
N LEU A 117 2.72 3.83 -3.60
CA LEU A 117 4.04 3.74 -4.24
C LEU A 117 5.11 3.28 -3.25
N TRP A 118 5.11 3.81 -2.02
CA TRP A 118 6.03 3.40 -0.98
C TRP A 118 5.90 1.90 -0.67
N PHE A 119 4.68 1.42 -0.42
CA PHE A 119 4.46 -0.01 -0.16
C PHE A 119 4.85 -0.87 -1.35
N ASP A 120 4.55 -0.47 -2.59
CA ASP A 120 4.94 -1.21 -3.78
C ASP A 120 6.47 -1.34 -3.91
N THR A 121 7.18 -0.22 -3.71
CA THR A 121 8.64 -0.19 -3.73
C THR A 121 9.25 -1.04 -2.61
N ARG A 122 8.69 -0.98 -1.40
CA ARG A 122 9.20 -1.76 -0.26
C ARG A 122 8.88 -3.25 -0.36
N ILE A 123 7.74 -3.63 -0.94
CA ILE A 123 7.43 -5.04 -1.22
C ILE A 123 8.48 -5.62 -2.19
N GLN A 124 8.77 -4.92 -3.29
CA GLN A 124 9.82 -5.33 -4.23
C GLN A 124 11.18 -5.46 -3.53
N ALA A 125 11.61 -4.42 -2.81
CA ALA A 125 12.90 -4.42 -2.12
C ALA A 125 13.02 -5.55 -1.06
N ALA A 126 11.95 -5.80 -0.31
CA ALA A 126 11.91 -6.89 0.67
C ALA A 126 12.04 -8.26 -0.01
N LEU A 127 11.35 -8.48 -1.13
CA LEU A 127 11.44 -9.73 -1.89
C LEU A 127 12.83 -9.91 -2.53
N ASP A 128 13.44 -8.84 -3.03
CA ASP A 128 14.81 -8.88 -3.58
C ASP A 128 15.87 -9.14 -2.51
N SER A 129 15.57 -8.84 -1.23
CA SER A 129 16.46 -9.13 -0.11
C SER A 129 16.46 -10.60 0.32
N PHE A 130 15.46 -11.37 -0.09
CA PHE A 130 15.43 -12.81 0.13
C PHE A 130 16.31 -13.53 -0.89
N GLU A 131 16.85 -14.70 -0.52
CA GLU A 131 17.66 -15.51 -1.43
C GLU A 131 16.88 -15.84 -2.72
N SER A 132 17.51 -15.65 -3.88
CA SER A 132 16.84 -15.60 -5.20
C SER A 132 16.10 -16.86 -5.63
N ASP A 133 16.42 -18.00 -5.02
CA ASP A 133 15.83 -19.32 -5.30
C ASP A 133 14.83 -19.78 -4.22
N ALA A 134 14.69 -19.02 -3.12
CA ALA A 134 13.75 -19.35 -2.06
C ALA A 134 12.32 -18.98 -2.46
N SER A 135 11.37 -19.89 -2.24
CA SER A 135 9.95 -19.52 -2.29
C SER A 135 9.69 -18.47 -1.21
N SER A 136 8.98 -17.41 -1.56
CA SER A 136 8.59 -16.35 -0.62
C SER A 136 7.08 -16.23 -0.50
N GLN A 137 6.63 -15.65 0.60
CA GLN A 137 5.22 -15.39 0.88
C GLN A 137 4.98 -13.90 1.09
N VAL A 138 3.82 -13.43 0.65
CA VAL A 138 3.34 -12.07 0.96
C VAL A 138 1.97 -12.19 1.60
N VAL A 139 1.80 -11.59 2.77
CA VAL A 139 0.51 -11.58 3.49
C VAL A 139 -0.01 -10.16 3.56
N LEU A 140 -1.17 -9.92 2.94
CA LEU A 140 -1.89 -8.65 3.00
C LEU A 140 -2.96 -8.77 4.09
N LEU A 141 -2.72 -8.18 5.27
CA LEU A 141 -3.68 -8.18 6.38
C LEU A 141 -4.61 -6.97 6.27
N GLY A 142 -5.92 -7.21 6.21
CA GLY A 142 -6.88 -6.17 5.82
C GLY A 142 -6.73 -5.84 4.34
N ALA A 143 -6.68 -6.87 3.49
CA ALA A 143 -6.37 -6.73 2.06
C ALA A 143 -7.34 -5.80 1.30
N GLY A 144 -8.56 -5.63 1.77
CA GLY A 144 -9.59 -4.76 1.20
C GLY A 144 -9.65 -4.84 -0.31
N MET A 145 -9.59 -3.67 -0.95
CA MET A 145 -9.56 -3.52 -2.40
C MET A 145 -8.14 -3.48 -2.97
N ASP A 146 -7.14 -4.09 -2.34
CA ASP A 146 -5.77 -4.17 -2.87
C ASP A 146 -5.72 -5.01 -4.17
N ALA A 147 -5.03 -4.53 -5.20
CA ALA A 147 -4.88 -5.22 -6.49
C ALA A 147 -3.45 -5.73 -6.75
N ARG A 148 -2.53 -5.67 -5.78
CA ARG A 148 -1.10 -5.99 -5.97
C ARG A 148 -0.86 -7.34 -6.65
N SER A 149 -1.61 -8.37 -6.26
CA SER A 149 -1.56 -9.72 -6.87
C SER A 149 -1.83 -9.76 -8.38
N TYR A 150 -2.44 -8.72 -8.93
CA TYR A 150 -2.80 -8.57 -10.34
C TYR A 150 -1.96 -7.51 -11.08
N ARG A 151 -1.07 -6.78 -10.40
CA ARG A 151 -0.33 -5.66 -11.00
C ARG A 151 1.16 -5.60 -10.68
N LEU A 152 1.62 -6.20 -9.58
CA LEU A 152 3.05 -6.21 -9.23
C LEU A 152 3.73 -7.43 -9.84
N SER A 153 4.70 -7.18 -10.73
CA SER A 153 5.49 -8.23 -11.38
C SER A 153 6.43 -8.96 -10.41
N CYS A 154 6.85 -8.29 -9.34
CA CYS A 154 7.72 -8.85 -8.29
C CYS A 154 7.11 -10.06 -7.56
N LEU A 155 5.78 -10.20 -7.61
CA LEU A 155 5.05 -11.28 -6.95
C LEU A 155 5.02 -12.58 -7.76
N ASN A 156 5.60 -12.61 -8.97
CA ASN A 156 5.54 -13.77 -9.89
C ASN A 156 6.17 -15.06 -9.33
N LYS A 157 6.95 -14.97 -8.26
CA LYS A 157 7.53 -16.12 -7.53
C LYS A 157 6.95 -16.30 -6.12
N SER A 158 6.07 -15.40 -5.68
CA SER A 158 5.56 -15.35 -4.30
C SER A 158 4.13 -15.86 -4.18
N ASN A 159 3.86 -16.65 -3.14
CA ASN A 159 2.49 -17.00 -2.78
C ASN A 159 1.88 -15.84 -1.99
N VAL A 160 0.77 -15.28 -2.48
CA VAL A 160 0.10 -14.14 -1.85
C VAL A 160 -1.12 -14.62 -1.06
N PHE A 161 -1.25 -14.15 0.17
CA PHE A 161 -2.40 -14.38 1.04
C PHE A 161 -3.12 -13.05 1.29
N GLU A 162 -4.39 -12.98 0.90
CA GLU A 162 -5.28 -11.87 1.26
C GLU A 162 -6.10 -12.28 2.47
N VAL A 163 -5.94 -11.60 3.60
CA VAL A 163 -6.68 -11.86 4.84
C VAL A 163 -7.62 -10.70 5.11
N ASP A 164 -8.93 -10.96 5.15
CA ASP A 164 -9.95 -9.94 5.38
C ASP A 164 -11.30 -10.58 5.74
N PHE A 165 -12.33 -9.76 5.97
CA PHE A 165 -13.70 -10.18 6.16
C PHE A 165 -14.25 -10.93 4.93
N GLN A 166 -15.09 -11.93 5.18
CA GLN A 166 -15.71 -12.78 4.15
C GLN A 166 -16.40 -11.96 3.05
N ASP A 167 -17.25 -11.01 3.43
CA ASP A 167 -18.05 -10.20 2.51
C ASP A 167 -17.19 -9.26 1.64
N VAL A 168 -16.09 -8.72 2.19
CA VAL A 168 -15.08 -7.95 1.44
C VAL A 168 -14.43 -8.81 0.38
N LEU A 169 -13.94 -10.01 0.75
CA LEU A 169 -13.25 -10.91 -0.18
C LEU A 169 -14.18 -11.49 -1.26
N GLU A 170 -15.42 -11.82 -0.92
CA GLU A 170 -16.43 -12.29 -1.87
C GLU A 170 -16.82 -11.20 -2.88
N THR A 171 -17.03 -9.97 -2.39
CA THR A 171 -17.33 -8.81 -3.24
C THR A 171 -16.17 -8.51 -4.17
N LYS A 172 -14.94 -8.45 -3.65
CA LYS A 172 -13.73 -8.25 -4.44
C LYS A 172 -13.57 -9.32 -5.51
N THR A 173 -13.78 -10.59 -5.16
CA THR A 173 -13.70 -11.71 -6.11
C THR A 173 -14.74 -11.55 -7.24
N SER A 174 -15.96 -11.16 -6.90
CA SER A 174 -17.03 -10.91 -7.89
C SER A 174 -16.70 -9.74 -8.82
N LEU A 175 -16.11 -8.66 -8.28
CA LEU A 175 -15.63 -7.53 -9.08
C LEU A 175 -14.48 -7.95 -10.00
N VAL A 176 -13.49 -8.69 -9.51
CA VAL A 176 -12.40 -9.21 -10.36
C VAL A 176 -12.96 -10.09 -11.48
N GLN A 177 -13.93 -10.97 -11.19
CA GLN A 177 -14.56 -11.80 -12.21
C GLN A 177 -15.27 -10.96 -13.28
N ALA A 178 -15.94 -9.87 -12.88
CA ALA A 178 -16.54 -8.94 -13.83
C ALA A 178 -15.48 -8.26 -14.71
N ALA A 179 -14.32 -7.89 -14.15
CA ALA A 179 -13.20 -7.33 -14.91
C ALA A 179 -12.69 -8.32 -15.96
N VAL A 180 -12.40 -9.56 -15.55
CA VAL A 180 -11.93 -10.64 -16.43
C VAL A 180 -12.90 -10.89 -17.59
N ASN A 181 -14.21 -10.78 -17.34
CA ASN A 181 -15.23 -10.97 -18.37
C ASN A 181 -15.38 -9.77 -19.33
N SER A 182 -14.90 -8.59 -18.95
CA SER A 182 -15.16 -7.33 -19.67
C SER A 182 -14.05 -6.87 -20.62
N ARG A 183 -12.81 -7.37 -20.48
CA ARG A 183 -11.65 -6.98 -21.30
C ARG A 183 -10.65 -8.12 -21.47
N ASP A 184 -9.92 -8.10 -22.59
CA ASP A 184 -8.74 -8.93 -22.85
C ASP A 184 -7.64 -8.74 -21.77
N GLU A 185 -7.05 -9.85 -21.33
CA GLU A 185 -5.74 -9.97 -20.65
C GLU A 185 -5.56 -9.53 -19.18
N LEU A 186 -6.61 -9.41 -18.35
CA LEU A 186 -6.37 -9.37 -16.89
C LEU A 186 -5.86 -10.74 -16.42
N ARG A 187 -4.54 -10.84 -16.19
CA ARG A 187 -3.88 -12.03 -15.63
C ARG A 187 -3.31 -11.69 -14.26
N MET A 188 -3.45 -12.64 -13.33
CA MET A 188 -2.77 -12.56 -12.04
C MET A 188 -1.26 -12.55 -12.28
N THR A 189 -0.55 -11.61 -11.67
CA THR A 189 0.91 -11.49 -11.77
C THR A 189 1.62 -12.30 -10.70
N ALA A 190 0.95 -12.52 -9.54
CA ALA A 190 1.46 -13.35 -8.47
C ALA A 190 1.55 -14.84 -8.86
N LYS A 191 2.46 -15.60 -8.23
CA LYS A 191 2.57 -17.06 -8.40
C LYS A 191 1.28 -17.77 -8.01
N SER A 192 0.72 -17.38 -6.87
CA SER A 192 -0.57 -17.86 -6.38
C SER A 192 -1.24 -16.79 -5.52
N LEU A 193 -2.57 -16.88 -5.41
CA LEU A 193 -3.37 -16.01 -4.56
C LEU A 193 -4.35 -16.87 -3.76
N VAL A 194 -4.27 -16.78 -2.45
CA VAL A 194 -5.18 -17.45 -1.52
C VAL A 194 -5.92 -16.38 -0.71
N ARG A 195 -7.24 -16.42 -0.75
CA ARG A 195 -8.10 -15.54 0.06
C ARG A 195 -8.51 -16.28 1.33
N VAL A 196 -8.22 -15.68 2.48
CA VAL A 196 -8.47 -16.24 3.81
C VAL A 196 -9.49 -15.36 4.50
N ALA A 197 -10.74 -15.81 4.51
CA ALA A 197 -11.84 -15.09 5.12
C ALA A 197 -11.83 -15.29 6.64
N ILE A 198 -11.24 -14.32 7.34
CA ILE A 198 -11.15 -14.32 8.80
C ILE A 198 -10.87 -12.89 9.29
N ASP A 199 -11.46 -12.54 10.43
CA ASP A 199 -11.16 -11.29 11.10
C ASP A 199 -9.81 -11.40 11.83
N ILE A 200 -8.88 -10.47 11.59
CA ILE A 200 -7.57 -10.47 12.24
C ILE A 200 -7.64 -10.19 13.75
N ARG A 201 -8.82 -9.80 14.26
CA ARG A 201 -9.12 -9.67 15.69
C ARG A 201 -9.42 -11.02 16.35
N ASP A 202 -9.76 -12.04 15.58
CA ASP A 202 -10.08 -13.37 16.12
C ASP A 202 -8.82 -14.11 16.56
N ASN A 203 -8.86 -14.74 17.73
CA ASN A 203 -7.67 -15.39 18.30
C ASN A 203 -7.07 -16.52 17.43
N ASP A 204 -7.84 -17.09 16.51
CA ASP A 204 -7.43 -18.19 15.64
C ASP A 204 -7.10 -17.76 14.20
N TRP A 205 -7.04 -16.45 13.89
CA TRP A 205 -6.77 -15.97 12.52
C TRP A 205 -5.48 -16.55 11.92
N PHE A 206 -4.43 -16.67 12.73
CA PHE A 206 -3.15 -17.22 12.28
C PHE A 206 -3.22 -18.74 12.04
N GLU A 207 -4.01 -19.47 12.82
CA GLU A 207 -4.26 -20.90 12.58
C GLU A 207 -5.05 -21.11 11.29
N GLN A 208 -6.03 -20.24 11.02
CA GLN A 208 -6.79 -20.27 9.76
C GLN A 208 -5.89 -19.96 8.57
N LEU A 209 -5.02 -18.95 8.68
CA LEU A 209 -4.02 -18.64 7.66
C LEU A 209 -3.11 -19.86 7.36
N LYS A 210 -2.62 -20.56 8.39
CA LYS A 210 -1.84 -21.80 8.22
C LYS A 210 -2.63 -22.91 7.52
N LYS A 211 -3.89 -23.14 7.91
CA LYS A 211 -4.76 -24.13 7.25
C LYS A 211 -5.03 -23.81 5.79
N SER A 212 -5.00 -22.54 5.41
CA SER A 212 -5.09 -22.08 4.02
C SER A 212 -3.81 -22.28 3.21
N GLY A 213 -2.75 -22.85 3.80
CA GLY A 213 -1.50 -23.20 3.11
C GLY A 213 -0.34 -22.24 3.37
N PHE A 214 -0.48 -21.28 4.30
CA PHE A 214 0.63 -20.46 4.76
C PHE A 214 1.64 -21.31 5.55
N LEU A 215 2.92 -21.24 5.20
CA LEU A 215 4.00 -21.94 5.90
C LEU A 215 4.79 -20.96 6.78
N PRO A 216 4.81 -21.13 8.12
CA PRO A 216 5.38 -20.15 9.05
C PRO A 216 6.91 -20.13 9.12
N ASP A 217 7.57 -21.08 8.48
CA ASP A 217 9.02 -21.23 8.35
C ASP A 217 9.57 -20.66 7.03
N ILE A 218 8.70 -20.16 6.15
CA ILE A 218 9.09 -19.54 4.88
C ILE A 218 9.21 -18.01 5.01
N ASN A 219 10.21 -17.44 4.32
CA ASN A 219 10.45 -16.00 4.30
C ASN A 219 9.18 -15.24 3.87
N THR A 220 8.77 -14.28 4.68
CA THR A 220 7.45 -13.63 4.53
C THR A 220 7.54 -12.11 4.62
N VAL A 221 6.91 -11.43 3.66
CA VAL A 221 6.58 -9.99 3.73
C VAL A 221 5.16 -9.84 4.24
N TRP A 222 4.99 -9.20 5.39
CA TRP A 222 3.70 -8.87 6.00
C TRP A 222 3.36 -7.42 5.68
N VAL A 223 2.19 -7.18 5.12
CA VAL A 223 1.71 -5.83 4.75
C VAL A 223 0.47 -5.50 5.55
N LEU A 224 0.58 -4.46 6.37
CA LEU A 224 -0.49 -3.89 7.18
C LEU A 224 -0.71 -2.44 6.71
N GLU A 225 -1.19 -2.27 5.48
CA GLU A 225 -1.49 -0.95 4.92
C GLU A 225 -2.88 -0.50 5.35
N GLY A 226 -2.93 0.53 6.18
CA GLY A 226 -4.16 1.23 6.54
C GLY A 226 -5.09 0.47 7.46
N ILE A 227 -4.57 -0.49 8.24
CA ILE A 227 -5.38 -1.37 9.09
C ILE A 227 -5.11 -1.19 10.59
N LEU A 228 -3.87 -0.95 11.00
CA LEU A 228 -3.46 -0.99 12.42
C LEU A 228 -4.26 -0.05 13.31
N TYR A 229 -4.55 1.15 12.83
CA TYR A 229 -5.23 2.19 13.59
C TYR A 229 -6.74 1.92 13.79
N TYR A 230 -7.33 0.92 13.12
CA TYR A 230 -8.69 0.45 13.39
C TYR A 230 -8.77 -0.62 14.48
N LEU A 231 -7.64 -1.21 14.86
CA LEU A 231 -7.56 -2.18 15.93
C LEU A 231 -7.49 -1.47 17.29
N SER A 232 -8.03 -2.09 18.33
CA SER A 232 -7.71 -1.68 19.69
C SER A 232 -6.21 -1.87 19.97
N HIS A 233 -5.70 -1.20 21.00
CA HIS A 233 -4.29 -1.36 21.37
C HIS A 233 -3.90 -2.82 21.61
N THR A 234 -4.73 -3.61 22.29
CA THR A 234 -4.44 -5.02 22.57
C THR A 234 -4.35 -5.83 21.28
N GLU A 235 -5.31 -5.67 20.36
CA GLU A 235 -5.35 -6.40 19.09
C GLU A 235 -4.15 -6.03 18.20
N ALA A 236 -3.86 -4.74 18.05
CA ALA A 236 -2.69 -4.28 17.29
C ALA A 236 -1.38 -4.85 17.84
N MET A 237 -1.21 -4.83 19.17
CA MET A 237 -0.02 -5.37 19.81
C MET A 237 0.08 -6.90 19.69
N GLN A 238 -1.04 -7.62 19.70
CA GLN A 238 -1.06 -9.07 19.49
C GLN A 238 -0.62 -9.42 18.06
N VAL A 239 -1.16 -8.74 17.04
CA VAL A 239 -0.77 -8.94 15.64
C VAL A 239 0.72 -8.64 15.45
N LEU A 240 1.19 -7.48 15.93
CA LEU A 240 2.59 -7.08 15.77
C LEU A 240 3.55 -8.04 16.48
N LYS A 241 3.22 -8.52 17.69
CA LYS A 241 4.02 -9.51 18.42
C LYS A 241 4.10 -10.84 17.69
N LEU A 242 2.96 -11.34 17.19
CA LEU A 242 2.89 -12.60 16.46
C LEU A 242 3.79 -12.56 15.21
N ILE A 243 3.78 -11.45 14.47
CA ILE A 243 4.66 -11.25 13.32
C ILE A 243 6.13 -11.17 13.77
N ALA A 244 6.42 -10.40 14.82
CA ALA A 244 7.79 -10.27 15.34
C ALA A 244 8.39 -11.62 15.77
N GLU A 245 7.59 -12.50 16.38
CA GLU A 245 8.00 -13.87 16.73
C GLU A 245 8.47 -14.69 15.52
N LYS A 246 8.06 -14.34 14.29
CA LYS A 246 8.49 -15.08 13.08
C LYS A 246 9.94 -14.77 12.71
N CYS A 247 10.48 -13.64 13.15
CA CYS A 247 11.89 -13.30 12.97
C CYS A 247 12.83 -14.34 13.57
N ALA A 248 12.40 -15.11 14.58
CA ALA A 248 13.21 -16.16 15.19
C ALA A 248 13.31 -17.44 14.33
N VAL A 249 12.41 -17.61 13.34
CA VAL A 249 12.28 -18.86 12.55
C VAL A 249 12.61 -18.63 11.08
N THR A 250 12.32 -17.45 10.54
CA THR A 250 12.48 -17.15 9.11
C THR A 250 12.71 -15.67 8.86
N SER A 251 13.24 -15.32 7.68
CA SER A 251 13.41 -13.90 7.34
C SER A 251 12.05 -13.26 7.18
N THR A 252 11.78 -12.28 8.02
CA THR A 252 10.48 -11.63 8.15
C THR A 252 10.64 -10.15 7.91
N VAL A 253 9.82 -9.59 7.02
CA VAL A 253 9.70 -8.15 6.80
C VAL A 253 8.26 -7.74 7.11
N LEU A 254 8.09 -6.72 7.95
CA LEU A 254 6.84 -6.05 8.23
C LEU A 254 6.86 -4.69 7.53
N LEU A 255 5.87 -4.44 6.69
CA LEU A 255 5.55 -3.15 6.10
C LEU A 255 4.22 -2.70 6.70
N ALA A 256 4.21 -1.55 7.35
CA ALA A 256 3.01 -1.04 8.02
C ALA A 256 2.96 0.48 8.02
N ASP A 257 1.76 1.04 8.10
CA ASP A 257 1.58 2.46 8.38
C ASP A 257 1.04 2.69 9.81
N PHE A 258 1.57 3.72 10.46
CA PHE A 258 1.19 4.12 11.82
C PHE A 258 0.70 5.56 11.82
N MET A 259 -0.41 5.80 12.48
CA MET A 259 -0.83 7.15 12.83
C MET A 259 -0.18 7.59 14.14
N ASN A 260 0.17 8.86 14.23
CA ASN A 260 0.56 9.48 15.48
C ASN A 260 -0.68 9.87 16.31
N LYS A 261 -0.49 10.24 17.59
CA LYS A 261 -1.59 10.54 18.50
C LYS A 261 -2.55 11.62 17.95
N PRO A 262 -2.08 12.81 17.51
CA PRO A 262 -2.92 13.81 16.86
C PRO A 262 -3.84 13.27 15.76
N SER A 263 -3.32 12.43 14.86
CA SER A 263 -4.12 11.81 13.78
C SER A 263 -5.24 10.92 14.33
N ALA A 264 -4.93 10.09 15.33
CA ALA A 264 -5.89 9.14 15.89
C ALA A 264 -6.92 9.79 16.83
N THR A 265 -6.65 10.98 17.37
CA THR A 265 -7.53 11.65 18.35
C THR A 265 -8.26 12.87 17.78
N LEU A 266 -8.34 13.01 16.46
CA LEU A 266 -9.17 14.05 15.83
C LEU A 266 -10.65 13.91 16.24
N PRO A 267 -11.43 15.00 16.24
CA PRO A 267 -12.87 14.93 16.44
C PRO A 267 -13.52 13.96 15.44
N ASN A 268 -14.39 13.07 15.92
CA ASN A 268 -15.03 12.00 15.14
C ASN A 268 -14.07 10.95 14.55
N SER A 269 -12.86 10.85 15.09
CA SER A 269 -11.95 9.75 14.75
C SER A 269 -12.60 8.41 15.09
N VAL A 270 -12.48 7.47 14.16
CA VAL A 270 -12.86 6.06 14.33
C VAL A 270 -11.64 5.19 14.65
N PHE A 271 -10.49 5.81 14.91
CA PHE A 271 -9.24 5.12 15.16
C PHE A 271 -9.05 4.82 16.65
N HIS A 272 -8.49 3.66 16.95
CA HIS A 272 -8.35 3.11 18.29
C HIS A 272 -6.89 2.84 18.69
N PHE A 273 -5.98 2.87 17.72
CA PHE A 273 -4.55 2.67 17.94
C PHE A 273 -3.72 3.75 17.26
N TYR A 274 -2.62 4.11 17.91
CA TYR A 274 -1.60 5.02 17.38
C TYR A 274 -0.24 4.70 17.99
N SER A 275 0.82 5.16 17.33
CA SER A 275 2.17 5.19 17.88
C SER A 275 2.89 6.44 17.41
N ASP A 276 3.39 7.24 18.35
CA ASP A 276 4.25 8.38 18.03
C ASP A 276 5.70 7.97 17.71
N TRP A 277 6.08 6.73 18.09
CA TRP A 277 7.44 6.20 18.00
C TRP A 277 7.46 4.73 17.55
N PRO A 278 6.95 4.39 16.35
CA PRO A 278 6.95 3.01 15.89
C PRO A 278 8.36 2.43 15.70
N ASP A 279 9.34 3.28 15.42
CA ASP A 279 10.78 2.99 15.42
C ASP A 279 11.36 2.60 16.79
N GLN A 280 10.68 2.90 17.89
CA GLN A 280 11.02 2.41 19.24
C GLN A 280 10.13 1.24 19.67
N LEU A 281 8.88 1.24 19.21
CA LEU A 281 7.92 0.17 19.50
C LEU A 281 8.36 -1.15 18.89
N LEU A 282 8.66 -1.19 17.59
CA LEU A 282 8.92 -2.43 16.88
C LEU A 282 10.19 -3.16 17.36
N PRO A 283 11.32 -2.50 17.67
CA PRO A 283 12.45 -3.18 18.27
C PRO A 283 12.12 -3.83 19.62
N SER A 284 11.24 -3.21 20.43
CA SER A 284 10.79 -3.78 21.70
C SER A 284 9.98 -5.08 21.55
N LEU A 285 9.50 -5.37 20.34
CA LEU A 285 8.75 -6.60 20.02
C LEU A 285 9.63 -7.70 19.42
N GLY A 286 10.89 -7.41 19.07
CA GLY A 286 11.83 -8.40 18.53
C GLY A 286 12.31 -8.15 17.10
N PHE A 287 11.86 -7.06 16.44
CA PHE A 287 12.44 -6.67 15.15
C PHE A 287 13.87 -6.14 15.33
N SER A 288 14.82 -6.62 14.52
CA SER A 288 16.23 -6.26 14.65
C SER A 288 16.60 -4.98 13.88
N HIS A 289 15.90 -4.71 12.79
CA HIS A 289 16.08 -3.52 11.98
C HIS A 289 14.74 -2.82 11.79
N VAL A 290 14.71 -1.50 11.96
CA VAL A 290 13.51 -0.70 11.74
C VAL A 290 13.90 0.59 11.05
N SER A 291 13.23 0.88 9.94
CA SER A 291 13.30 2.16 9.24
C SER A 291 11.92 2.81 9.28
N LEU A 292 11.91 4.13 9.49
CA LEU A 292 10.71 4.92 9.58
C LEU A 292 10.84 6.09 8.63
N SER A 293 9.85 6.21 7.77
CA SER A 293 9.64 7.35 6.89
C SER A 293 8.32 8.02 7.26
N GLN A 294 8.13 9.27 6.86
CA GLN A 294 6.85 9.95 6.87
C GLN A 294 6.60 10.59 5.51
N ILE A 295 5.34 10.83 5.19
CA ILE A 295 4.97 11.52 3.94
C ILE A 295 5.76 12.82 3.81
N GLY A 296 6.45 13.00 2.69
CA GLY A 296 7.35 14.14 2.46
C GLY A 296 8.83 13.77 2.48
N ASP A 297 9.23 12.73 3.21
CA ASP A 297 10.62 12.25 3.25
C ASP A 297 11.10 11.85 1.83
N PRO A 298 12.42 11.86 1.56
CA PRO A 298 12.95 11.58 0.21
C PRO A 298 12.45 10.27 -0.41
N ASP A 299 12.25 9.23 0.40
CA ASP A 299 11.75 7.92 -0.03
C ASP A 299 10.21 7.79 0.04
N ALA A 300 9.52 8.79 0.58
CA ALA A 300 8.07 8.88 0.73
C ALA A 300 7.52 10.21 0.19
N ASN A 301 8.05 10.65 -0.95
CA ASN A 301 7.65 11.88 -1.65
C ASN A 301 7.24 11.60 -3.11
N PHE A 302 8.02 10.79 -3.83
CA PHE A 302 7.80 10.42 -5.24
C PHE A 302 7.66 11.60 -6.21
N GLY A 303 8.15 12.78 -5.82
CA GLY A 303 7.98 14.01 -6.58
C GLY A 303 6.54 14.49 -6.64
N LEU A 304 5.64 14.02 -5.76
CA LEU A 304 4.21 14.38 -5.80
C LEU A 304 3.87 15.59 -4.92
N LEU A 305 4.84 16.10 -4.17
CA LEU A 305 4.68 17.15 -3.17
C LEU A 305 5.46 18.41 -3.59
N HIS A 306 5.00 19.06 -4.65
CA HIS A 306 5.73 20.14 -5.32
C HIS A 306 5.74 21.49 -4.56
N ASP A 307 4.67 21.82 -3.82
CA ASP A 307 4.61 23.09 -3.08
C ASP A 307 5.48 22.99 -1.82
N PRO A 308 6.52 23.84 -1.65
CA PRO A 308 7.39 23.78 -0.47
C PRO A 308 6.65 24.09 0.84
N LEU A 309 5.51 24.78 0.77
CA LEU A 309 4.65 25.15 1.90
C LEU A 309 3.51 24.16 2.13
N ASN A 310 3.54 23.00 1.48
CA ASN A 310 2.56 21.96 1.73
C ASN A 310 2.61 21.46 3.19
N LEU A 311 1.49 20.89 3.64
CA LEU A 311 1.28 20.36 4.99
C LEU A 311 2.36 19.37 5.40
N PHE A 312 2.71 18.44 4.53
CA PHE A 312 3.70 17.40 4.83
C PHE A 312 5.09 18.01 5.02
N ASN A 313 5.51 18.91 4.14
CA ASN A 313 6.78 19.64 4.29
C ASN A 313 6.81 20.48 5.58
N LYS A 314 5.71 21.13 5.95
CA LYS A 314 5.60 21.83 7.25
C LYS A 314 5.75 20.89 8.43
N LEU A 315 5.16 19.69 8.36
CA LEU A 315 5.28 18.68 9.41
C LEU A 315 6.70 18.12 9.53
N LEU A 316 7.46 18.01 8.42
CA LEU A 316 8.88 17.61 8.43
C LEU A 316 9.77 18.58 9.21
N LEU A 317 9.43 19.88 9.17
CA LEU A 317 10.19 20.93 9.88
C LEU A 317 9.92 20.96 11.39
N LEU A 318 8.91 20.23 11.86
CA LEU A 318 8.55 20.16 13.27
C LEU A 318 9.05 18.86 13.91
N PRO A 319 9.56 18.91 15.15
CA PRO A 319 9.94 17.69 15.85
C PRO A 319 8.71 16.78 16.03
N ARG A 320 8.90 15.45 16.01
CA ARG A 320 7.79 14.49 16.19
C ARG A 320 7.07 14.63 17.54
N THR A 321 7.73 15.21 18.54
CA THR A 321 7.13 15.56 19.84
C THR A 321 6.09 16.69 19.75
N ALA A 322 6.11 17.51 18.69
CA ALA A 322 5.11 18.54 18.47
C ALA A 322 3.77 17.92 18.05
N GLN A 323 2.77 18.04 18.93
CA GLN A 323 1.40 17.56 18.70
C GLN A 323 0.50 18.60 18.05
N VAL A 324 0.85 19.88 18.15
CA VAL A 324 0.13 21.00 17.52
C VAL A 324 1.13 21.90 16.80
N HIS A 325 0.71 22.48 15.69
CA HIS A 325 1.53 23.40 14.91
C HIS A 325 1.60 24.75 15.63
N PRO A 326 2.80 25.34 15.81
CA PRO A 326 2.95 26.57 16.61
C PRO A 326 2.23 27.78 16.01
N ASP A 327 2.18 27.88 14.67
CA ASP A 327 1.64 29.08 14.01
C ASP A 327 0.11 29.12 13.93
N ASP A 328 -0.56 27.99 13.69
CA ASP A 328 -2.00 27.94 13.44
C ASP A 328 -2.79 27.07 14.44
N GLY A 329 -2.09 26.45 15.39
CA GLY A 329 -2.68 25.63 16.44
C GLY A 329 -3.30 24.31 15.95
N LYS A 330 -3.16 23.95 14.66
CA LYS A 330 -3.75 22.72 14.13
C LYS A 330 -3.00 21.48 14.65
N PRO A 331 -3.69 20.35 14.87
CA PRO A 331 -3.04 19.10 15.23
C PRO A 331 -2.01 18.68 14.17
N CYS A 332 -0.82 18.29 14.62
CA CYS A 332 0.24 17.78 13.75
C CYS A 332 -0.03 16.32 13.40
N CYS A 333 -0.96 16.07 12.49
CA CYS A 333 -1.34 14.73 12.04
C CYS A 333 -0.26 14.14 11.13
N ARG A 334 0.35 13.03 11.56
CA ARG A 334 1.37 12.30 10.81
C ARG A 334 0.91 10.89 10.47
N LEU A 335 1.37 10.42 9.33
CA LEU A 335 1.31 9.03 8.90
C LEU A 335 2.76 8.58 8.69
N TYR A 336 3.20 7.65 9.52
CA TYR A 336 4.51 7.02 9.41
C TYR A 336 4.40 5.78 8.55
N LEU A 337 5.33 5.61 7.62
CA LEU A 337 5.51 4.42 6.80
C LEU A 337 6.71 3.69 7.36
N VAL A 338 6.51 2.45 7.80
CA VAL A 338 7.49 1.74 8.61
C VAL A 338 7.81 0.39 7.98
N GLU A 339 9.09 0.15 7.79
CA GLU A 339 9.62 -1.15 7.43
C GLU A 339 10.42 -1.67 8.62
N ALA A 340 10.05 -2.84 9.13
CA ALA A 340 10.77 -3.54 10.18
C ALA A 340 11.11 -4.95 9.73
N SER A 341 12.28 -5.46 10.13
CA SER A 341 12.72 -6.79 9.72
C SER A 341 13.54 -7.50 10.77
N GLY A 342 13.60 -8.82 10.63
CA GLY A 342 14.43 -9.70 11.42
C GLY A 342 14.58 -11.06 10.72
N SER A 343 15.64 -11.77 11.06
CA SER A 343 15.93 -13.10 10.56
C SER A 343 16.52 -13.95 11.69
N PRO A 344 16.48 -15.29 11.58
CA PRO A 344 17.07 -16.16 12.57
C PRO A 344 18.55 -15.82 12.76
N PRO A 345 19.08 -15.98 13.98
CA PRO A 345 20.52 -15.88 14.18
C PRO A 345 21.23 -16.83 13.21
N GLN A 346 22.15 -16.31 12.40
CA GLN A 346 23.02 -17.19 11.63
C GLN A 346 23.85 -17.99 12.62
N ASP A 347 23.62 -19.31 12.68
CA ASP A 347 24.53 -20.20 13.40
C ASP A 347 25.91 -20.03 12.78
N LYS A 348 26.82 -19.38 13.52
CA LYS A 348 28.24 -19.42 13.21
C LYS A 348 28.67 -20.86 13.40
N PHE A 349 28.60 -21.66 12.35
CA PHE A 349 29.36 -22.89 12.23
C PHE A 349 30.84 -22.48 12.29
N ILE A 350 31.39 -22.47 13.49
CA ILE A 350 32.83 -22.51 13.70
C ILE A 350 33.25 -23.89 13.23
N GLU A 351 33.67 -24.01 11.96
CA GLU A 351 34.52 -25.09 11.52
C GLU A 351 35.83 -25.00 12.32
N ASN A 352 35.86 -25.66 13.48
CA ASN A 352 37.12 -26.12 14.06
C ASN A 352 37.62 -27.24 13.15
N GLN A 353 38.29 -26.87 12.06
CA GLN A 353 39.14 -27.80 11.34
C GLN A 353 40.25 -28.27 12.28
N VAL A 354 40.08 -29.51 12.71
CA VAL A 354 41.08 -30.38 13.30
C VAL A 354 42.33 -30.34 12.43
N SER A 355 43.41 -29.72 12.93
CA SER A 355 44.75 -30.01 12.44
C SER A 355 45.23 -31.28 13.12
N LEU A 356 45.26 -32.37 12.35
CA LEU A 356 46.08 -33.56 12.60
C LEU A 356 47.49 -33.33 12.07
#